data_AF-A0A966TUZ9-F1
#
_entry.id   AF-A0A966TUZ9-F1
#
_cell.length_a   1.000
_cell.length_b   1.000
_cell.length_c   1.000
_cell.angle_alpha   90.00
_cell.angle_beta   90.00
_cell.angle_gamma   90.00
#
_symmetry.space_group_name_H-M   'P 1'
#
loop_
_entity.id
_entity.type
_entity.pdbx_description
1 polymer ?
#
loop_
_entity_poly.entity_id
_entity_poly.type
_entity_poly.pdbx_seq_one_letter_code
_entity_poly.pdbx_strand_id
1 'polypeptide(L)'
;MASEELDIRKAIADVELIRRVLNQAENQPVEAPHVDLLGVTVTANLVIQTVAVALAGALLLTEALGQRYLSRLLELGATAPDLRLLGVALIAGLLVGLVILLYLVIWRAARNSGEDFNQYLVRNFRYARLLSYLSDLFIKFVAVSLLILGGHTAWIGPLLLVFTGDYLIQGRLFTLSTRVAIGLGAFCIVAGLVQFFMGVVSLLPALVFFTAIGAASMGRLIRIRKATD
;
A
#
# COMPACT_ATOMS: atom_id res chain seq x y z
N MET A 1 -29.09 -29.06 -19.05
CA MET A 1 -29.13 -28.97 -17.58
C MET A 1 -28.05 -29.82 -16.91
N ALA A 2 -27.86 -31.11 -17.27
CA ALA A 2 -26.81 -31.95 -16.65
C ALA A 2 -25.35 -31.57 -17.00
N SER A 3 -25.10 -30.94 -18.14
CA SER A 3 -23.75 -30.48 -18.55
C SER A 3 -23.25 -29.29 -17.73
N GLU A 4 -24.16 -28.37 -17.39
CA GLU A 4 -23.86 -27.11 -16.70
C GLU A 4 -23.47 -27.36 -15.23
N GLU A 5 -24.13 -28.33 -14.59
CA GLU A 5 -23.82 -28.76 -13.23
C GLU A 5 -22.47 -29.50 -13.14
N LEU A 6 -22.07 -30.19 -14.22
CA LEU A 6 -20.78 -30.86 -14.33
C LEU A 6 -19.64 -29.85 -14.53
N ASP A 7 -19.87 -28.80 -15.33
CA ASP A 7 -18.91 -27.72 -15.55
C ASP A 7 -18.72 -26.84 -14.31
N ILE A 8 -19.78 -26.56 -13.54
CA ILE A 8 -19.69 -25.85 -12.26
C ILE A 8 -18.90 -26.67 -11.23
N ARG A 9 -19.12 -27.99 -11.15
CA ARG A 9 -18.37 -28.88 -10.25
C ARG A 9 -16.89 -28.97 -10.64
N LYS A 10 -16.59 -28.94 -11.93
CA LYS A 10 -15.21 -28.91 -12.46
C LYS A 10 -14.51 -27.59 -12.13
N ALA A 11 -15.20 -26.46 -12.29
CA ALA A 11 -14.67 -25.15 -11.93
C ALA A 11 -14.42 -25.01 -10.42
N ILE A 12 -15.30 -25.56 -9.57
CA ILE A 12 -15.11 -25.58 -8.11
C ILE A 12 -13.90 -26.46 -7.74
N ALA A 13 -13.72 -27.61 -8.38
CA ALA A 13 -12.58 -28.49 -8.16
C ALA A 13 -11.25 -27.83 -8.58
N ASP A 14 -11.23 -27.09 -9.69
CA ASP A 14 -10.05 -26.34 -10.15
C ASP A 14 -9.71 -25.18 -9.19
N VAL A 15 -10.70 -24.49 -8.65
CA VAL A 15 -10.49 -23.44 -7.62
C VAL A 15 -9.96 -24.05 -6.33
N GLU A 16 -10.43 -25.23 -5.94
CA GLU A 16 -9.92 -25.94 -4.77
C GLU A 16 -8.49 -26.46 -4.99
N LEU A 17 -8.16 -26.86 -6.21
CA LEU A 17 -6.82 -27.28 -6.62
C LEU A 17 -5.85 -26.10 -6.65
N ILE A 18 -6.27 -24.93 -7.15
CA ILE A 18 -5.49 -23.68 -7.06
C ILE A 18 -5.25 -23.30 -5.59
N ARG A 19 -6.27 -23.40 -4.74
CA ARG A 19 -6.14 -23.13 -3.29
C ARG A 19 -5.21 -24.12 -2.60
N ARG A 20 -5.24 -25.40 -2.97
CA ARG A 20 -4.31 -26.41 -2.45
C ARG A 20 -2.89 -26.19 -2.95
N VAL A 21 -2.68 -25.84 -4.22
CA VAL A 21 -1.36 -25.52 -4.77
C VAL A 21 -0.79 -24.25 -4.13
N LEU A 22 -1.61 -23.23 -3.87
CA LEU A 22 -1.21 -22.05 -3.10
C LEU A 22 -0.85 -22.40 -1.65
N ASN A 23 -1.69 -23.18 -0.96
CA ASN A 23 -1.43 -23.62 0.41
C ASN A 23 -0.21 -24.55 0.49
N GLN A 24 0.06 -25.35 -0.55
CA GLN A 24 1.21 -26.25 -0.61
C GLN A 24 2.51 -25.49 -0.93
N ALA A 25 2.42 -24.39 -1.69
CA ALA A 25 3.52 -23.43 -1.84
C ALA A 25 3.77 -22.59 -0.57
N GLU A 26 2.76 -22.43 0.29
CA GLU A 26 2.86 -21.76 1.59
C GLU A 26 3.38 -22.71 2.70
N ASN A 27 3.07 -24.01 2.59
CA ASN A 27 3.42 -25.05 3.58
C ASN A 27 4.63 -25.92 3.21
N GLN A 28 5.32 -25.68 2.09
CA GLN A 28 6.66 -26.25 1.90
C GLN A 28 7.58 -25.59 2.95
N PRO A 29 8.11 -26.35 3.92
CA PRO A 29 9.08 -25.81 4.86
C PRO A 29 10.34 -25.55 4.03
N VAL A 30 10.55 -24.30 3.66
CA VAL A 30 11.89 -23.84 3.29
C VAL A 30 12.72 -24.10 4.54
N GLU A 31 13.53 -25.16 4.49
CA GLU A 31 14.56 -25.46 5.48
C GLU A 31 15.21 -24.14 5.88
N ALA A 32 15.05 -23.76 7.14
CA ALA A 32 15.45 -22.45 7.63
C ALA A 32 16.94 -22.20 7.34
N PRO A 33 17.30 -21.23 6.48
CA PRO A 33 18.66 -20.74 6.40
C PRO A 33 18.66 -19.36 7.04
N HIS A 34 19.18 -19.32 8.27
CA HIS A 34 19.70 -18.14 8.96
C HIS A 34 18.71 -17.05 9.39
N VAL A 35 18.53 -17.02 10.72
CA VAL A 35 17.98 -15.96 11.58
C VAL A 35 18.60 -14.57 11.31
N ASP A 36 19.69 -14.47 10.55
CA ASP A 36 20.40 -13.24 10.18
C ASP A 36 19.71 -12.41 9.06
N LEU A 37 18.87 -13.04 8.23
CA LEU A 37 18.19 -12.39 7.09
C LEU A 37 16.86 -11.69 7.47
N LEU A 38 16.35 -11.93 8.68
CA LEU A 38 15.27 -11.13 9.28
C LEU A 38 15.74 -9.70 9.56
N GLY A 39 17.02 -9.48 9.85
CA GLY A 39 17.59 -8.15 10.12
C GLY A 39 17.56 -7.22 8.91
N VAL A 40 17.97 -7.71 7.73
CA VAL A 40 18.01 -6.90 6.48
C VAL A 40 16.60 -6.54 6.00
N THR A 41 15.66 -7.49 6.09
CA THR A 41 14.25 -7.27 5.72
C THR A 41 13.53 -6.34 6.70
N VAL A 42 13.80 -6.45 8.00
CA VAL A 42 13.30 -5.52 9.02
C VAL A 42 13.89 -4.12 8.83
N THR A 43 15.17 -4.00 8.51
CA THR A 43 15.84 -2.70 8.31
C THR A 43 15.32 -1.99 7.07
N ALA A 44 15.18 -2.70 5.94
CA ALA A 44 14.60 -2.14 4.72
C ALA A 44 13.15 -1.68 4.93
N ASN A 45 12.34 -2.51 5.61
CA ASN A 45 10.95 -2.15 5.92
C ASN A 45 10.86 -0.95 6.86
N LEU A 46 11.77 -0.85 7.84
CA LEU A 46 11.85 0.29 8.75
C LEU A 46 12.22 1.58 8.01
N VAL A 47 13.19 1.54 7.09
CA VAL A 47 13.53 2.71 6.26
C VAL A 47 12.34 3.17 5.43
N ILE A 48 11.66 2.24 4.73
CA ILE A 48 10.49 2.57 3.90
C ILE A 48 9.36 3.15 4.77
N GLN A 49 9.03 2.53 5.90
CA GLN A 49 8.00 3.06 6.80
C GLN A 49 8.39 4.41 7.41
N THR A 50 9.67 4.61 7.75
CA THR A 50 10.15 5.89 8.28
C THR A 50 9.98 7.00 7.25
N VAL A 51 10.39 6.76 6.01
CA VAL A 51 10.23 7.73 4.91
C VAL A 51 8.75 8.01 4.65
N ALA A 52 7.91 6.97 4.61
CA ALA A 52 6.47 7.14 4.41
C ALA A 52 5.80 7.94 5.53
N VAL A 53 6.13 7.65 6.79
CA VAL A 53 5.62 8.38 7.96
C VAL A 53 6.15 9.81 8.00
N ALA A 54 7.41 10.04 7.65
CA ALA A 54 7.99 11.38 7.60
C ALA A 54 7.32 12.24 6.52
N LEU A 55 7.12 11.70 5.31
CA LEU A 55 6.40 12.38 4.23
C LEU A 55 4.94 12.65 4.61
N ALA A 56 4.23 11.65 5.14
CA ALA A 56 2.85 11.81 5.58
C ALA A 56 2.73 12.82 6.73
N GLY A 57 3.67 12.81 7.68
CA GLY A 57 3.76 13.78 8.77
C GLY A 57 4.02 15.20 8.26
N ALA A 58 4.89 15.37 7.26
CA ALA A 58 5.10 16.66 6.62
C ALA A 58 3.82 17.18 5.94
N LEU A 59 3.11 16.32 5.20
CA LEU A 59 1.81 16.66 4.59
C LEU A 59 0.74 16.98 5.65
N LEU A 60 0.73 16.24 6.77
CA LEU A 60 -0.17 16.51 7.89
C LEU A 60 0.12 17.87 8.52
N LEU A 61 1.39 18.20 8.74
CA LEU A 61 1.80 19.49 9.29
C LEU A 61 1.46 20.64 8.33
N THR A 62 1.68 20.49 7.03
CA THR A 62 1.30 21.53 6.06
C THR A 62 -0.21 21.71 5.99
N GLU A 63 -1.00 20.65 6.08
CA GLU A 63 -2.46 20.74 6.12
C GLU A 63 -2.97 21.37 7.43
N ALA A 64 -2.41 20.97 8.57
CA ALA A 64 -2.81 21.44 9.90
C ALA A 64 -2.40 22.89 10.17
N LEU A 65 -1.13 23.25 9.90
CA LEU A 65 -0.60 24.59 10.12
C LEU A 65 -0.99 25.56 8.99
N GLY A 66 -1.11 25.06 7.76
CA GLY A 66 -1.49 25.85 6.58
C GLY A 66 -3.00 26.13 6.45
N GLN A 67 -3.78 25.88 7.51
CA GLN A 67 -5.24 26.07 7.52
C GLN A 67 -5.91 25.39 6.30
N ARG A 68 -5.71 24.09 6.10
CA ARG A 68 -6.25 23.32 4.96
C ARG A 68 -5.65 23.70 3.59
N TYR A 69 -4.36 23.99 3.55
CA TYR A 69 -3.69 24.41 2.31
C TYR A 69 -3.78 23.36 1.20
N LEU A 70 -3.57 22.07 1.51
CA LEU A 70 -3.63 21.00 0.50
C LEU A 70 -5.06 20.77 0.02
N SER A 71 -6.03 20.81 0.93
CA SER A 71 -7.45 20.71 0.56
C SER A 71 -7.87 21.89 -0.34
N ARG A 72 -7.42 23.11 -0.04
CA ARG A 72 -7.66 24.29 -0.90
C ARG A 72 -6.98 24.19 -2.26
N LEU A 73 -5.77 23.62 -2.33
CA LEU A 73 -5.11 23.36 -3.62
C LEU A 73 -5.89 22.33 -4.46
N LEU A 74 -6.47 21.30 -3.85
CA LEU A 74 -7.35 20.37 -4.56
C LEU A 74 -8.60 21.08 -5.08
N GLU A 75 -9.24 21.93 -4.25
CA GLU A 75 -10.40 22.73 -4.66
C GLU A 75 -10.07 23.69 -5.83
N LEU A 76 -8.90 24.35 -5.79
CA LEU A 76 -8.40 25.17 -6.90
C LEU A 76 -8.14 24.33 -8.17
N GLY A 77 -7.67 23.09 -8.00
CA GLY A 77 -7.57 22.13 -9.09
C GLY A 77 -8.95 21.87 -9.73
N ALA A 78 -10.01 21.74 -8.93
CA ALA A 78 -11.36 21.47 -9.46
C ALA A 78 -11.83 22.55 -10.46
N THR A 79 -11.42 23.81 -10.31
CA THR A 79 -11.80 24.90 -11.22
C THR A 79 -10.85 25.05 -12.42
N ALA A 80 -9.63 24.54 -12.34
CA ALA A 80 -8.61 24.67 -13.39
C ALA A 80 -8.24 23.30 -14.00
N PRO A 81 -8.72 22.96 -15.22
CA PRO A 81 -8.46 21.66 -15.83
C PRO A 81 -6.97 21.38 -16.08
N ASP A 82 -6.20 22.41 -16.47
CA ASP A 82 -4.76 22.29 -16.75
C ASP A 82 -3.97 21.91 -15.48
N LEU A 83 -4.33 22.50 -14.34
CA LEU A 83 -3.71 22.18 -13.05
C LEU A 83 -4.00 20.74 -12.61
N ARG A 84 -5.20 20.21 -12.88
CA ARG A 84 -5.55 18.81 -12.61
C ARG A 84 -4.71 17.85 -13.42
N LEU A 85 -4.62 18.09 -14.73
CA LEU A 85 -3.89 17.21 -15.63
C LEU A 85 -2.40 17.23 -15.31
N LEU A 86 -1.84 18.41 -15.01
CA LEU A 86 -0.46 18.56 -14.56
C LEU A 86 -0.22 17.83 -13.23
N GLY A 87 -1.11 17.97 -12.25
CA GLY A 87 -1.01 17.26 -10.97
C GLY A 87 -1.02 15.74 -11.12
N VAL A 88 -1.97 15.21 -11.90
CA VAL A 88 -2.05 13.76 -12.19
C VAL A 88 -0.81 13.28 -12.95
N ALA A 89 -0.36 14.02 -13.96
CA ALA A 89 0.82 13.69 -14.75
C ALA A 89 2.11 13.69 -13.89
N LEU A 90 2.25 14.63 -12.96
CA LEU A 90 3.37 14.67 -12.02
C LEU A 90 3.39 13.44 -11.10
N ILE A 91 2.24 13.07 -10.52
CA ILE A 91 2.15 11.89 -9.66
C ILE A 91 2.39 10.61 -10.47
N ALA A 92 1.83 10.51 -11.68
CA ALA A 92 2.09 9.38 -12.59
C ALA A 92 3.59 9.26 -12.92
N GLY A 93 4.24 10.37 -13.27
CA GLY A 93 5.66 10.43 -13.57
C GLY A 93 6.52 10.03 -12.36
N LEU A 94 6.17 10.51 -11.17
CA LEU A 94 6.82 10.10 -9.91
C LEU A 94 6.68 8.59 -9.67
N LEU A 95 5.48 8.04 -9.86
CA LEU A 95 5.20 6.64 -9.61
C LEU A 95 5.96 5.74 -10.59
N VAL A 96 5.95 6.08 -11.89
CA VAL A 96 6.76 5.39 -12.91
C VAL A 96 8.26 5.52 -12.59
N GLY A 97 8.72 6.72 -12.24
CA GLY A 97 10.11 6.98 -11.86
C GLY A 97 10.56 6.15 -10.65
N LEU A 98 9.70 6.03 -9.63
CA LEU A 98 9.97 5.22 -8.44
C LEU A 98 10.07 3.73 -8.78
N VAL A 99 9.19 3.22 -9.66
CA VAL A 99 9.21 1.82 -10.11
C VAL A 99 10.50 1.52 -10.88
N ILE A 100 10.91 2.42 -11.79
CA ILE A 100 12.16 2.30 -12.54
C ILE A 100 13.35 2.34 -11.57
N LEU A 101 13.36 3.28 -10.63
CA LEU A 101 14.44 3.40 -9.65
C LEU A 101 14.53 2.14 -8.77
N LEU A 102 13.40 1.61 -8.31
CA LEU A 102 13.36 0.36 -7.55
C LEU A 102 13.93 -0.81 -8.36
N TYR A 103 13.53 -0.93 -9.64
CA TYR A 103 14.08 -1.94 -10.55
C TYR A 103 15.60 -1.81 -10.69
N LEU A 104 16.12 -0.60 -10.92
CA LEU A 104 17.55 -0.34 -11.06
C LEU A 104 18.33 -0.65 -9.78
N VAL A 105 17.77 -0.32 -8.61
CA VAL A 105 18.39 -0.63 -7.31
C VAL A 105 18.49 -2.14 -7.11
N ILE A 106 17.40 -2.88 -7.35
CA ILE A 106 17.39 -4.34 -7.21
C ILE A 106 18.33 -4.99 -8.24
N TRP A 107 18.31 -4.50 -9.48
CA TRP A 107 19.18 -5.00 -10.55
C TRP A 107 20.66 -4.80 -10.24
N ARG A 108 21.03 -3.61 -9.75
CA ARG A 108 22.40 -3.31 -9.33
C ARG A 108 22.81 -4.16 -8.13
N ALA A 109 21.91 -4.37 -7.17
CA ALA A 109 22.17 -5.20 -6.01
C ALA A 109 22.41 -6.68 -6.40
N ALA A 110 21.60 -7.24 -7.31
CA ALA A 110 21.80 -8.58 -7.85
C ALA A 110 23.17 -8.74 -8.52
N ARG A 111 23.55 -7.75 -9.35
CA ARG A 111 24.85 -7.76 -10.04
C ARG A 111 26.03 -7.68 -9.08
N ASN A 112 25.92 -6.89 -8.01
CA ASN A 112 26.94 -6.80 -6.96
C ASN A 112 27.07 -8.10 -6.15
N SER A 113 25.98 -8.87 -6.01
CA SER A 113 25.99 -10.17 -5.36
C SER A 113 26.44 -11.31 -6.28
N GLY A 114 26.71 -11.05 -7.57
CA GLY A 114 27.13 -12.06 -8.54
C GLY A 114 26.04 -13.09 -8.89
N GLU A 115 24.78 -12.78 -8.58
CA GLU A 115 23.64 -13.67 -8.77
C GLU A 115 22.78 -13.22 -9.95
N ASP A 116 22.06 -14.18 -10.55
CA ASP A 116 21.06 -13.86 -11.56
C ASP A 116 19.90 -13.07 -10.92
N PHE A 117 19.36 -12.10 -11.66
CA PHE A 117 18.37 -11.15 -11.16
C PHE A 117 17.17 -11.86 -10.54
N ASN A 118 16.69 -12.92 -11.19
CA ASN A 118 15.52 -13.68 -10.71
C ASN A 118 15.82 -14.44 -9.41
N GLN A 119 17.01 -15.03 -9.28
CA GLN A 119 17.41 -15.73 -8.06
C GLN A 119 17.58 -14.76 -6.89
N TYR A 120 18.23 -13.62 -7.13
CA TYR A 120 18.37 -12.55 -6.13
C TYR A 120 17.01 -11.99 -5.69
N LEU A 121 16.09 -11.82 -6.65
CA LEU A 121 14.74 -11.34 -6.43
C LEU A 121 13.94 -12.31 -5.56
N VAL A 122 13.92 -13.61 -5.91
CA VAL A 122 13.18 -14.64 -5.17
C VAL A 122 13.72 -14.81 -3.74
N ARG A 123 15.04 -14.71 -3.57
CA ARG A 123 15.70 -14.88 -2.27
C ARG A 123 15.49 -13.69 -1.33
N ASN A 124 15.70 -12.47 -1.81
CA ASN A 124 15.72 -11.27 -0.95
C ASN A 124 14.38 -10.52 -0.94
N PHE A 125 13.64 -10.59 -2.03
CA PHE A 125 12.36 -9.95 -2.19
C PHE A 125 11.29 -11.01 -2.43
N ARG A 126 10.98 -11.79 -1.40
CA ARG A 126 9.84 -12.74 -1.44
C ARG A 126 8.52 -12.01 -1.79
N TYR A 127 8.45 -10.72 -1.48
CA TYR A 127 7.41 -9.79 -1.90
C TYR A 127 7.41 -9.48 -3.40
N ALA A 128 8.52 -9.62 -4.12
CA ALA A 128 8.69 -9.27 -5.54
C ALA A 128 7.96 -10.17 -6.53
N ARG A 129 7.16 -11.11 -6.01
CA ARG A 129 5.84 -11.42 -6.57
C ARG A 129 4.86 -10.20 -6.50
N LEU A 130 5.42 -8.97 -6.46
CA LEU A 130 4.87 -7.65 -6.11
C LEU A 130 3.96 -7.13 -7.24
N LEU A 131 3.79 -7.86 -8.34
CA LEU A 131 2.93 -7.43 -9.44
C LEU A 131 1.51 -7.14 -8.93
N SER A 132 1.03 -7.91 -7.95
CA SER A 132 -0.26 -7.65 -7.29
C SER A 132 -0.26 -6.33 -6.51
N TYR A 133 0.84 -5.95 -5.87
CA TYR A 133 0.97 -4.70 -5.13
C TYR A 133 1.11 -3.49 -6.03
N LEU A 134 1.92 -3.65 -7.07
CA LEU A 134 2.10 -2.62 -8.08
C LEU A 134 0.78 -2.39 -8.82
N SER A 135 0.07 -3.47 -9.17
CA SER A 135 -1.27 -3.41 -9.75
C SER A 135 -2.29 -2.78 -8.81
N ASP A 136 -2.33 -3.15 -7.53
CA ASP A 136 -3.21 -2.53 -6.52
C ASP A 136 -2.93 -1.03 -6.39
N LEU A 137 -1.66 -0.64 -6.32
CA LEU A 137 -1.25 0.76 -6.27
C LEU A 137 -1.66 1.52 -7.53
N PHE A 138 -1.48 0.93 -8.72
CA PHE A 138 -1.93 1.52 -9.99
C PHE A 138 -3.46 1.67 -10.03
N ILE A 139 -4.22 0.69 -9.55
CA ILE A 139 -5.68 0.77 -9.48
C ILE A 139 -6.10 1.92 -8.54
N LYS A 140 -5.47 2.02 -7.36
CA LYS A 140 -5.72 3.11 -6.40
C LYS A 140 -5.34 4.48 -6.97
N PHE A 141 -4.23 4.56 -7.69
CA PHE A 141 -3.82 5.76 -8.41
C PHE A 141 -4.82 6.15 -9.50
N VAL A 142 -5.28 5.20 -10.32
CA VAL A 142 -6.29 5.43 -11.37
C VAL A 142 -7.60 5.91 -10.74
N ALA A 143 -8.06 5.27 -9.65
CA ALA A 143 -9.27 5.67 -8.95
C ALA A 143 -9.20 7.13 -8.45
N VAL A 144 -8.10 7.51 -7.79
CA VAL A 144 -7.91 8.90 -7.31
C VAL A 144 -7.78 9.87 -8.49
N SER A 145 -7.06 9.48 -9.56
CA SER A 145 -6.88 10.30 -10.75
C SER A 145 -8.20 10.59 -11.45
N LEU A 146 -9.08 9.59 -11.57
CA LEU A 146 -10.42 9.78 -12.14
C LEU A 146 -11.28 10.72 -11.30
N LEU A 147 -11.18 10.65 -9.96
CA LEU A 147 -11.87 11.62 -9.09
C LEU A 147 -11.34 13.04 -9.25
N ILE A 148 -10.01 13.19 -9.35
CA ILE A 148 -9.37 14.50 -9.60
C ILE A 148 -9.82 15.06 -10.95
N LEU A 149 -9.74 14.26 -12.02
CA LEU A 149 -10.14 14.69 -13.37
C LEU A 149 -11.64 15.00 -13.45
N GLY A 150 -12.47 14.19 -12.78
CA GLY A 150 -13.91 14.41 -12.64
C GLY A 150 -14.29 15.60 -11.77
N GLY A 151 -13.33 16.25 -11.09
CA GLY A 151 -13.59 17.40 -10.21
C GLY A 151 -14.27 17.04 -8.88
N HIS A 152 -14.36 15.75 -8.55
CA HIS A 152 -14.96 15.27 -7.30
C HIS A 152 -13.94 15.26 -6.15
N THR A 153 -13.36 16.43 -5.87
CA THR A 153 -12.27 16.57 -4.89
C THR A 153 -12.69 16.27 -3.45
N ALA A 154 -13.98 16.45 -3.13
CA ALA A 154 -14.59 16.06 -1.87
C ALA A 154 -14.43 14.56 -1.55
N TRP A 155 -14.29 13.71 -2.57
CA TRP A 155 -14.26 12.25 -2.41
C TRP A 155 -12.84 11.72 -2.18
N ILE A 156 -11.82 12.55 -2.39
CA ILE A 156 -10.41 12.14 -2.30
C ILE A 156 -10.04 11.77 -0.86
N GLY A 157 -10.33 12.64 0.12
CA GLY A 157 -10.07 12.37 1.55
C GLY A 157 -10.74 11.07 2.04
N PRO A 158 -12.05 10.90 1.84
CA PRO A 158 -12.77 9.65 2.13
C PRO A 158 -12.14 8.42 1.47
N LEU A 159 -11.78 8.50 0.19
CA LEU A 159 -11.20 7.39 -0.54
C LEU A 159 -9.83 6.99 0.02
N LEU A 160 -8.99 7.96 0.39
CA LEU A 160 -7.69 7.70 1.02
C LEU A 160 -7.82 7.02 2.39
N LEU A 161 -8.85 7.34 3.17
CA LEU A 161 -9.17 6.63 4.41
C LEU A 161 -9.56 5.17 4.14
N VAL A 162 -10.42 4.94 3.14
CA VAL A 162 -10.83 3.58 2.75
C VAL A 162 -9.61 2.77 2.28
N PHE A 163 -8.72 3.36 1.49
CA PHE A 163 -7.48 2.70 1.07
C PHE A 163 -6.54 2.39 2.24
N THR A 164 -6.46 3.28 3.23
CA THR A 164 -5.72 3.01 4.47
C THR A 164 -6.31 1.82 5.21
N GLY A 165 -7.65 1.73 5.27
CA GLY A 165 -8.35 0.61 5.89
C GLY A 165 -8.16 -0.71 5.14
N ASP A 166 -8.21 -0.69 3.82
CA ASP A 166 -7.92 -1.84 2.97
C ASP A 166 -6.49 -2.36 3.18
N TYR A 167 -5.48 -1.47 3.20
CA TYR A 167 -4.10 -1.86 3.48
C TYR A 167 -3.89 -2.45 4.88
N LEU A 168 -4.68 -2.02 5.86
CA LEU A 168 -4.68 -2.59 7.20
C LEU A 168 -5.27 -4.00 7.24
N ILE A 169 -6.43 -4.21 6.60
CA ILE A 169 -7.13 -5.51 6.57
C ILE A 169 -6.29 -6.55 5.84
N GLN A 170 -5.64 -6.15 4.74
CA GLN A 170 -4.76 -7.03 3.98
C GLN A 170 -3.48 -7.41 4.74
N GLY A 171 -3.11 -6.68 5.81
CA GLY A 171 -1.94 -6.98 6.65
C GLY A 171 -0.59 -6.75 5.96
N ARG A 172 -0.57 -5.92 4.90
CA ARG A 172 0.58 -5.87 3.99
C ARG A 172 1.56 -4.73 4.26
N LEU A 173 1.06 -3.57 4.67
CA LEU A 173 1.88 -2.35 4.83
C LEU A 173 2.21 -2.05 6.30
N PHE A 174 1.32 -2.42 7.21
CA PHE A 174 1.46 -2.15 8.64
C PHE A 174 1.78 -3.44 9.39
N THR A 175 2.80 -3.39 10.23
CA THR A 175 3.23 -4.51 11.07
C THR A 175 2.43 -4.54 12.36
N LEU A 176 1.11 -4.41 12.30
CA LEU A 176 0.22 -4.47 13.46
C LEU A 176 -0.32 -5.88 13.66
N SER A 177 -0.81 -6.20 14.87
CA SER A 177 -1.42 -7.51 15.11
C SER A 177 -2.72 -7.62 14.33
N THR A 178 -3.04 -8.79 13.76
CA THR A 178 -4.19 -9.00 12.87
C THR A 178 -5.51 -8.46 13.45
N ARG A 179 -5.77 -8.69 14.75
CA ARG A 179 -6.99 -8.20 15.42
C ARG A 179 -7.08 -6.67 15.45
N VAL A 180 -5.97 -6.01 15.76
CA VAL A 180 -5.88 -4.53 15.78
C VAL A 180 -5.95 -3.97 14.36
N ALA A 181 -5.29 -4.62 13.40
CA ALA A 181 -5.29 -4.21 12.01
C ALA A 181 -6.70 -4.29 11.38
N ILE A 182 -7.44 -5.38 11.61
CA ILE A 182 -8.82 -5.51 11.15
C ILE A 182 -9.73 -4.47 11.81
N GLY A 183 -9.62 -4.28 13.13
CA GLY A 183 -10.43 -3.30 13.87
C GLY A 183 -10.21 -1.87 13.39
N LEU A 184 -8.94 -1.45 13.27
CA LEU A 184 -8.59 -0.13 12.72
C LEU A 184 -8.95 -0.02 11.24
N GLY A 185 -8.82 -1.10 10.48
CA GLY A 185 -9.15 -1.11 9.06
C GLY A 185 -10.65 -0.89 8.82
N ALA A 186 -11.50 -1.63 9.54
CA ALA A 186 -12.94 -1.44 9.53
C ALA A 186 -13.31 -0.02 9.99
N PHE A 187 -12.66 0.48 11.04
CA PHE A 187 -12.86 1.84 11.50
C PHE A 187 -12.52 2.89 10.43
N CYS A 188 -11.39 2.76 9.74
CA CYS A 188 -10.99 3.67 8.65
C CYS A 188 -12.00 3.66 7.50
N ILE A 189 -12.55 2.48 7.15
CA ILE A 189 -13.58 2.37 6.11
C ILE A 189 -14.86 3.09 6.55
N VAL A 190 -15.34 2.85 7.78
CA VAL A 190 -16.53 3.51 8.32
C VAL A 190 -16.32 5.03 8.40
N ALA A 191 -15.16 5.48 8.91
CA ALA A 191 -14.82 6.90 8.98
C ALA A 191 -14.78 7.54 7.58
N GLY A 192 -14.23 6.85 6.59
CA GLY A 192 -14.24 7.30 5.20
C GLY A 192 -15.66 7.43 4.65
N LEU A 193 -16.53 6.44 4.87
CA LEU A 193 -17.94 6.49 4.47
C LEU A 193 -18.69 7.65 5.14
N VAL A 194 -18.50 7.84 6.45
CA VAL A 194 -19.10 8.97 7.18
C VAL A 194 -18.61 10.30 6.61
N GLN A 195 -17.30 10.43 6.37
CA GLN A 195 -16.73 11.63 5.77
C GLN A 195 -17.31 11.92 4.38
N PHE A 196 -17.52 10.86 3.57
CA PHE A 196 -18.15 10.95 2.26
C PHE A 196 -19.59 11.47 2.36
N PHE A 197 -20.43 10.89 3.24
CA PHE A 197 -21.82 11.32 3.41
C PHE A 197 -21.94 12.73 3.99
N MET A 198 -20.99 13.16 4.82
CA MET A 198 -20.94 14.52 5.36
C MET A 198 -20.39 15.55 4.37
N GLY A 199 -19.89 15.14 3.21
CA GLY A 199 -19.35 16.05 2.18
C GLY A 199 -18.11 16.84 2.63
N VAL A 200 -17.34 16.31 3.59
CA VAL A 200 -16.21 17.04 4.18
C VAL A 200 -15.00 17.00 3.24
N VAL A 201 -14.71 18.14 2.60
CA VAL A 201 -13.54 18.37 1.75
C VAL A 201 -12.30 18.64 2.60
N SER A 202 -11.89 17.65 3.40
CA SER A 202 -10.66 17.75 4.18
C SER A 202 -9.83 16.49 4.05
N LEU A 203 -8.54 16.67 3.74
CA LEU A 203 -7.56 15.60 3.76
C LEU A 203 -7.07 15.25 5.18
N LEU A 204 -7.36 16.11 6.15
CA LEU A 204 -6.83 16.03 7.51
C LEU A 204 -7.14 14.68 8.19
N PRO A 205 -8.38 14.15 8.14
CA PRO A 205 -8.66 12.83 8.72
C PRO A 205 -7.80 11.72 8.10
N ALA A 206 -7.73 11.66 6.77
CA ALA A 206 -6.93 10.67 6.06
C ALA A 206 -5.44 10.74 6.46
N LEU A 207 -4.88 11.94 6.53
CA LEU A 207 -3.48 12.16 6.91
C LEU A 207 -3.22 11.79 8.38
N VAL A 208 -4.12 12.14 9.30
CA VAL A 208 -4.00 11.79 10.72
C VAL A 208 -4.01 10.28 10.91
N PHE A 209 -5.00 9.59 10.33
CA PHE A 209 -5.12 8.14 10.49
C PHE A 209 -3.91 7.42 9.89
N PHE A 210 -3.53 7.75 8.66
CA PHE A 210 -2.37 7.11 8.02
C PHE A 210 -1.08 7.33 8.81
N THR A 211 -0.82 8.58 9.26
CA THR A 211 0.39 8.91 10.02
C THR A 211 0.41 8.23 11.39
N ALA A 212 -0.70 8.23 12.12
CA ALA A 212 -0.80 7.60 13.44
C ALA A 212 -0.61 6.08 13.37
N ILE A 213 -1.27 5.43 12.41
CA ILE A 213 -1.15 3.99 12.17
C ILE A 213 0.27 3.63 11.72
N GLY A 214 0.86 4.42 10.82
CA GLY A 214 2.24 4.27 10.38
C GLY A 214 3.24 4.41 11.52
N ALA A 215 3.10 5.43 12.37
CA ALA A 215 3.93 5.62 13.55
C ALA A 215 3.79 4.46 14.55
N ALA A 216 2.58 3.95 14.77
CA ALA A 216 2.34 2.80 15.63
C ALA A 216 2.98 1.51 15.08
N SER A 217 2.88 1.28 13.77
CA SER A 217 3.57 0.17 13.07
C SER A 217 5.08 0.28 13.21
N MET A 218 5.65 1.45 12.92
CA MET A 218 7.09 1.71 13.04
C MET A 218 7.58 1.51 14.48
N GLY A 219 6.84 1.98 15.48
CA GLY A 219 7.17 1.79 16.89
C GLY A 219 7.13 0.32 17.34
N ARG A 220 6.32 -0.53 16.69
CA ARG A 220 6.36 -1.98 16.91
C ARG A 220 7.57 -2.62 16.23
N LEU A 221 7.90 -2.23 15.00
CA LEU A 221 9.11 -2.71 14.31
C LEU A 221 10.39 -2.39 15.07
N ILE A 222 10.52 -1.18 15.62
CA ILE A 222 11.68 -0.79 16.45
C ILE A 222 11.78 -1.67 17.69
N ARG A 223 10.65 -1.99 18.34
CA ARG A 223 10.63 -2.90 19.49
C ARG A 223 11.04 -4.32 19.12
N ILE A 224 10.59 -4.82 17.98
CA ILE A 224 10.98 -6.15 17.48
C ILE A 224 12.49 -6.18 17.20
N ARG A 225 13.04 -5.16 16.53
CA ARG A 225 14.48 -5.06 16.27
C ARG A 225 15.30 -5.11 17.57
N LYS A 226 14.93 -4.28 18.56
CA LYS A 226 15.60 -4.23 19.87
C LYS A 226 15.50 -5.51 20.70
N ALA A 227 14.57 -6.41 20.38
CA ALA A 227 14.42 -7.70 21.08
C ALA A 227 15.22 -8.83 20.39
N THR A 228 15.69 -8.59 19.17
CA THR A 228 16.48 -9.53 18.37
C THR A 228 17.98 -9.21 18.44
N ASP A 229 18.34 -7.94 18.68
CA ASP A 229 19.71 -7.47 19.00
C ASP A 229 20.06 -7.74 20.48
#